data_AF-A0A519K7V8-F1
#
_entry.id   AF-A0A519K7V8-F1
#
_cell.length_a   1.000
_cell.length_b   1.000
_cell.length_c   1.000
_cell.angle_alpha   90.00
_cell.angle_beta   90.00
_cell.angle_gamma   90.00
#
_symmetry.space_group_name_H-M   'P 1'
#
loop_
_entity.id
_entity.type
_entity.pdbx_description
1 polymer ?
#
loop_
_entity_poly.entity_id
_entity_poly.type
_entity_poly.pdbx_seq_one_letter_code
_entity_poly.pdbx_strand_id
1 'polypeptide(L)'
;MSPIDEAARAARAGQELLQASGDVIARRLNIVVDALRDPSKADMTELALMGSEKLEAMNASARIGMTGAMALAQTAQTTAARETAAAGQAFDAVMKSTSPVEAMTAQGLWAANAWTRSMQDSWAMGTAMLKLQTDALQPIHAAATANARRLKR
;
A
#
# COMPACT_ATOMS: atom_id res chain seq x y z
N MET A 1 -11.96 10.12 1.02
CA MET A 1 -12.23 8.68 0.93
C MET A 1 -11.92 8.09 2.30
N SER A 2 -12.88 7.37 2.88
CA SER A 2 -12.75 6.82 4.24
C SER A 2 -11.78 5.63 4.27
N PRO A 3 -11.08 5.35 5.38
CA PRO A 3 -10.31 4.11 5.54
C PRO A 3 -11.16 2.85 5.30
N ILE A 4 -12.45 2.92 5.60
CA ILE A 4 -13.41 1.84 5.34
C ILE A 4 -13.58 1.63 3.82
N ASP A 5 -13.60 2.70 3.04
CA ASP A 5 -13.69 2.62 1.58
C ASP A 5 -12.43 1.96 1.01
N GLU A 6 -11.24 2.32 1.54
CA GLU A 6 -9.97 1.72 1.12
C GLU A 6 -9.93 0.23 1.44
N ALA A 7 -10.29 -0.14 2.68
CA ALA A 7 -10.37 -1.54 3.10
C ALA A 7 -11.36 -2.35 2.25
N ALA A 8 -12.53 -1.79 1.95
CA ALA A 8 -13.54 -2.45 1.12
C ALA A 8 -13.06 -2.63 -0.33
N ARG A 9 -12.33 -1.65 -0.89
CA ARG A 9 -11.71 -1.78 -2.22
C ARG A 9 -10.61 -2.83 -2.24
N ALA A 10 -9.73 -2.83 -1.23
CA ALA A 10 -8.69 -3.83 -1.09
C ALA A 10 -9.29 -5.25 -1.00
N ALA A 11 -10.36 -5.43 -0.23
CA ALA A 11 -11.05 -6.71 -0.10
C ALA A 11 -11.63 -7.19 -1.45
N ARG A 12 -12.32 -6.31 -2.18
CA ARG A 12 -12.87 -6.65 -3.51
C ARG A 12 -11.77 -7.00 -4.51
N ALA A 13 -10.72 -6.17 -4.59
CA ALA A 13 -9.59 -6.43 -5.47
C ALA A 13 -8.88 -7.75 -5.12
N GLY A 14 -8.75 -8.08 -3.83
CA GLY A 14 -8.20 -9.35 -3.37
C GLY A 14 -9.04 -10.55 -3.81
N GLN A 15 -10.37 -10.47 -3.67
CA GLN A 15 -11.28 -11.53 -4.13
C GLN A 15 -11.19 -11.75 -5.65
N GLU A 16 -11.22 -10.67 -6.43
CA GLU A 16 -11.09 -10.73 -7.88
C GLU A 16 -9.74 -11.31 -8.32
N LEU A 17 -8.65 -10.90 -7.66
CA LEU A 17 -7.31 -11.42 -7.93
C LEU A 17 -7.24 -12.93 -7.66
N LEU A 18 -7.79 -13.41 -6.54
CA LEU A 18 -7.80 -14.83 -6.20
C LEU A 18 -8.56 -15.64 -7.24
N GLN A 19 -9.74 -15.17 -7.64
CA GLN A 19 -10.55 -15.83 -8.67
C GLN A 19 -9.83 -15.85 -10.02
N ALA A 20 -9.33 -14.70 -10.47
CA ALA A 20 -8.63 -14.60 -11.76
C ALA A 20 -7.34 -15.43 -11.78
N SER A 21 -6.61 -15.49 -10.67
CA SER A 21 -5.41 -16.32 -10.54
C SER A 21 -5.76 -17.80 -10.64
N GLY A 22 -6.86 -18.24 -10.01
CA GLY A 22 -7.37 -19.60 -10.14
C GLY A 22 -7.68 -19.98 -11.60
N ASP A 23 -8.42 -19.12 -12.30
CA ASP A 23 -8.75 -19.30 -13.72
C ASP A 23 -7.48 -19.42 -14.59
N VAL A 24 -6.51 -18.52 -14.37
CA VAL A 24 -5.22 -18.52 -15.10
C VAL A 24 -4.43 -19.78 -14.84
N ILE A 25 -4.28 -20.19 -13.58
CA ILE A 25 -3.51 -21.38 -13.20
C ILE A 25 -4.15 -22.63 -13.82
N ALA A 26 -5.46 -22.79 -13.68
CA ALA A 26 -6.18 -23.94 -14.24
C ALA A 26 -5.99 -24.04 -15.76
N ARG A 27 -6.15 -22.92 -16.49
CA ARG A 27 -5.98 -22.92 -17.94
C ARG A 27 -4.54 -23.17 -18.37
N ARG A 28 -3.56 -22.54 -17.70
CA ARG A 28 -2.14 -22.73 -18.03
C ARG A 28 -1.65 -24.14 -17.76
N LEU A 29 -2.17 -24.81 -16.72
CA LEU A 29 -1.92 -26.23 -16.49
C LEU A 29 -2.41 -27.09 -17.67
N ASN A 30 -3.60 -26.82 -18.20
CA ASN A 30 -4.09 -27.53 -19.39
C ASN A 30 -3.21 -27.29 -20.62
N ILE A 31 -2.78 -26.05 -20.86
CA ILE A 31 -1.87 -25.71 -21.97
C ILE A 31 -0.56 -26.48 -21.88
N VAL A 32 0.02 -26.56 -20.68
CA VAL A 32 1.25 -27.34 -20.45
C VAL A 32 1.02 -28.84 -20.69
N VAL A 33 -0.10 -29.39 -20.19
CA VAL A 33 -0.45 -30.81 -20.41
C VAL A 33 -0.66 -31.11 -21.89
N ASP A 34 -1.34 -30.24 -22.63
CA ASP A 34 -1.59 -30.42 -24.06
C ASP A 34 -0.28 -30.33 -24.86
N ALA A 35 0.61 -29.41 -24.51
CA ALA A 35 1.95 -29.32 -25.09
C ALA A 35 2.83 -30.55 -24.80
N LEU A 36 2.70 -31.17 -23.62
CA LEU A 36 3.40 -32.41 -23.29
C LEU A 36 2.84 -33.62 -24.05
N ARG A 37 1.53 -33.63 -24.35
CA ARG A 37 0.88 -34.70 -25.12
C ARG A 37 1.18 -34.61 -26.61
N ASP A 38 1.16 -33.41 -27.18
CA ASP A 38 1.47 -33.16 -28.60
C ASP A 38 2.32 -31.88 -28.74
N PRO A 39 3.65 -31.98 -28.65
CA PRO A 39 4.56 -30.84 -28.76
C PRO A 39 4.44 -30.08 -30.08
N SER A 40 3.98 -30.74 -31.15
CA SER A 40 3.83 -30.12 -32.48
C SER A 40 2.68 -29.10 -32.52
N LYS A 41 1.76 -29.13 -31.56
CA LYS A 41 0.62 -28.22 -31.42
C LYS A 41 0.72 -27.32 -30.18
N ALA A 42 1.87 -27.27 -29.53
CA ALA A 42 2.06 -26.46 -28.33
C ALA A 42 1.85 -24.97 -28.61
N ASP A 43 1.10 -24.29 -27.74
CA ASP A 43 0.97 -22.83 -27.76
C ASP A 43 2.25 -22.19 -27.23
N MET A 44 3.27 -22.12 -28.09
CA MET A 44 4.57 -21.56 -27.75
C MET A 44 4.50 -20.08 -27.36
N THR A 45 3.52 -19.35 -27.88
CA THR A 45 3.31 -17.95 -27.53
C THR A 45 2.84 -17.82 -26.08
N GLU A 46 1.79 -18.53 -25.68
CA GLU A 46 1.32 -18.46 -24.30
C GLU A 46 2.34 -19.05 -23.32
N LEU A 47 3.08 -20.10 -23.69
CA LEU A 47 4.18 -20.64 -22.88
C LEU A 47 5.28 -19.60 -22.60
N ALA A 48 5.65 -18.79 -23.61
CA ALA A 48 6.62 -17.71 -23.44
C ALA A 48 6.09 -16.57 -22.53
N LEU A 49 4.80 -16.26 -22.62
CA LEU A 49 4.15 -15.20 -21.82
C LEU A 49 4.04 -15.55 -20.33
N MET A 50 3.98 -16.85 -19.96
CA MET A 50 3.67 -17.24 -18.58
C MET A 50 4.64 -16.72 -17.53
N GLY A 51 5.91 -16.52 -17.89
CA GLY A 51 6.96 -16.01 -17.01
C GLY A 51 7.14 -14.49 -17.10
N SER A 52 7.21 -13.93 -18.31
CA SER A 52 7.51 -12.52 -18.54
C SER A 52 6.46 -11.59 -17.93
N GLU A 53 5.17 -11.92 -18.06
CA GLU A 53 4.08 -11.11 -17.51
C GLU A 53 4.11 -11.05 -15.98
N LYS A 54 4.50 -12.14 -15.31
CA LYS A 54 4.64 -12.16 -13.84
C LYS A 54 5.78 -11.27 -13.40
N LEU A 55 6.91 -11.32 -14.09
CA LEU A 55 8.08 -10.48 -13.79
C LEU A 55 7.78 -9.00 -14.04
N GLU A 56 7.10 -8.67 -15.14
CA GLU A 56 6.71 -7.31 -15.46
C GLU A 56 5.75 -6.73 -14.41
N ALA A 57 4.69 -7.47 -14.07
CA ALA A 57 3.74 -7.07 -13.04
C ALA A 57 4.41 -6.91 -11.68
N MET A 58 5.29 -7.86 -11.30
CA MET A 58 6.02 -7.80 -10.03
C MET A 58 6.99 -6.62 -9.96
N ASN A 59 7.69 -6.30 -11.05
CA ASN A 59 8.57 -5.13 -11.13
C ASN A 59 7.78 -3.82 -11.04
N ALA A 60 6.63 -3.73 -11.72
CA ALA A 60 5.74 -2.58 -11.61
C ALA A 60 5.24 -2.39 -10.17
N SER A 61 4.81 -3.48 -9.53
CA SER A 61 4.42 -3.51 -8.11
C SER A 61 5.55 -3.07 -7.18
N ALA A 62 6.76 -3.59 -7.37
CA ALA A 62 7.94 -3.24 -6.57
C ALA A 62 8.28 -1.75 -6.67
N ARG A 63 8.21 -1.17 -7.87
CA ARG A 63 8.43 0.27 -8.10
C ARG A 63 7.40 1.13 -7.35
N ILE A 64 6.12 0.74 -7.39
CA ILE A 64 5.07 1.44 -6.63
C ILE A 64 5.32 1.31 -5.12
N GLY A 65 5.64 0.11 -4.64
CA GLY A 65 5.98 -0.15 -3.25
C GLY A 65 7.14 0.72 -2.75
N MET A 66 8.23 0.78 -3.52
CA MET A 66 9.43 1.56 -3.18
C MET A 66 9.15 3.07 -3.18
N THR A 67 8.47 3.59 -4.21
CA THR A 67 8.10 5.02 -4.26
C THR A 67 7.16 5.41 -3.14
N GLY A 68 6.18 4.57 -2.81
CA GLY A 68 5.29 4.80 -1.69
C GLY A 68 5.98 4.70 -0.33
N ALA A 69 6.91 3.76 -0.15
CA ALA A 69 7.71 3.68 1.07
C ALA A 69 8.56 4.94 1.29
N MET A 70 9.15 5.49 0.23
CA MET A 70 9.86 6.77 0.28
C MET A 70 8.93 7.94 0.65
N ALA A 71 7.71 7.97 0.11
CA ALA A 71 6.72 8.98 0.48
C ALA A 71 6.29 8.89 1.95
N LEU A 72 6.12 7.66 2.47
CA LEU A 72 5.85 7.42 3.90
C LEU A 72 7.02 7.88 4.77
N ALA A 73 8.25 7.56 4.39
CA ALA A 73 9.45 8.02 5.10
C ALA A 73 9.56 9.55 5.12
N GLN A 74 9.29 10.20 3.99
CA GLN A 74 9.26 11.66 3.92
C GLN A 74 8.19 12.25 4.84
N THR A 75 7.00 11.64 4.87
CA THR A 75 5.90 12.05 5.77
C THR A 75 6.32 11.92 7.22
N ALA A 76 6.89 10.78 7.62
CA ALA A 76 7.40 10.55 8.97
C ALA A 76 8.45 11.59 9.37
N GLN A 77 9.36 11.95 8.46
CA GLN A 77 10.34 13.00 8.69
C GLN A 77 9.69 14.37 8.91
N THR A 78 8.67 14.72 8.12
CA THR A 78 7.94 15.99 8.31
C THR A 78 7.18 16.02 9.63
N THR A 79 6.57 14.90 10.04
CA THR A 79 5.90 14.77 11.34
C THR A 79 6.90 14.92 12.48
N ALA A 80 8.06 14.26 12.41
CA ALA A 80 9.11 14.37 13.41
C ALA A 80 9.57 15.83 13.58
N ALA A 81 9.86 16.52 12.48
CA ALA A 81 10.28 17.93 12.52
C ALA A 81 9.20 18.83 13.16
N ARG A 82 7.92 18.61 12.82
CA ARG A 82 6.79 19.34 13.40
C ARG A 82 6.66 19.09 14.90
N GLU A 83 6.78 17.84 15.36
CA GLU A 83 6.68 17.51 16.78
C GLU A 83 7.88 18.04 17.58
N THR A 84 9.09 18.04 17.01
CA THR A 84 10.26 18.69 17.63
C THR A 84 10.02 20.19 17.80
N ALA A 85 9.49 20.88 16.77
CA ALA A 85 9.18 22.30 16.87
C ALA A 85 8.11 22.59 17.93
N ALA A 86 7.05 21.77 17.98
CA ALA A 86 5.98 21.91 18.98
C ALA A 86 6.48 21.69 20.41
N ALA A 87 7.36 20.70 20.62
CA ALA A 87 8.01 20.47 21.91
C ALA A 87 8.91 21.65 22.32
N GLY A 88 9.68 22.21 21.39
CA GLY A 88 10.51 23.39 21.63
C GLY A 88 9.68 24.61 22.05
N GLN A 89 8.57 24.87 21.37
CA GLN A 89 7.66 25.96 21.73
C GLN A 89 7.04 25.79 23.13
N ALA A 90 6.66 24.56 23.48
CA ALA A 90 6.14 24.25 24.81
C ALA A 90 7.20 24.44 25.90
N PHE A 91 8.43 24.00 25.63
CA PHE A 91 9.56 24.21 26.53
C PHE A 91 9.84 25.70 26.75
N ASP A 92 9.89 26.49 25.68
CA ASP A 92 10.07 27.94 25.76
C ASP A 92 8.95 28.63 26.56
N ALA A 93 7.71 28.20 26.37
CA ALA A 93 6.57 28.73 27.11
C ALA A 93 6.65 28.42 28.61
N VAL A 94 7.11 27.22 28.99
CA VAL A 94 7.36 26.86 30.39
C VAL A 94 8.49 27.71 30.97
N MET A 95 9.61 27.87 30.25
CA MET A 95 10.76 28.64 30.71
C MET A 95 10.47 30.14 30.87
N LYS A 96 9.55 30.69 30.08
CA LYS A 96 9.13 32.10 30.15
C LYS A 96 8.01 32.36 31.15
N SER A 97 7.44 31.31 31.74
CA SER A 97 6.33 31.45 32.67
C SER A 97 6.76 32.16 33.96
N THR A 98 5.86 32.98 34.50
CA THR A 98 6.10 33.78 35.71
C THR A 98 5.50 33.12 36.96
N SER A 99 4.76 32.02 36.79
CA SER A 99 4.14 31.26 37.87
C SER A 99 4.04 29.76 37.55
N PRO A 100 3.97 28.89 38.59
CA PRO A 100 3.73 27.45 38.39
C PRO A 100 2.42 27.14 37.64
N VAL A 101 1.38 27.96 37.82
CA VAL A 101 0.09 27.77 37.14
C VAL A 101 0.21 28.02 35.64
N GLU A 102 0.96 29.05 35.24
CA GLU A 102 1.23 29.35 33.84
C GLU A 102 2.08 28.25 33.18
N ALA A 103 3.11 27.75 33.87
CA ALA A 103 3.90 26.60 33.43
C ALA A 103 3.03 25.34 33.21
N MET A 104 2.18 24.99 34.17
CA MET A 104 1.27 23.85 34.07
C MET A 104 0.28 24.01 32.91
N THR A 105 -0.20 25.22 32.68
CA THR A 105 -1.13 25.53 31.58
C THR A 105 -0.44 25.33 30.22
N ALA A 106 0.79 25.82 30.06
CA ALA A 106 1.58 25.63 28.85
C ALA A 106 1.86 24.15 28.56
N GLN A 107 2.24 23.39 29.59
CA GLN A 107 2.47 21.96 29.48
C GLN A 107 1.17 21.19 29.13
N GLY A 108 0.05 21.53 29.78
CA GLY A 108 -1.24 20.91 29.55
C GLY A 108 -1.78 21.15 28.13
N LEU A 109 -1.66 22.39 27.63
CA LEU A 109 -2.03 22.74 26.25
C LEU A 109 -1.20 21.98 25.23
N TRP A 110 0.11 21.89 25.45
CA TRP A 110 0.98 21.09 24.57
C TRP A 110 0.55 19.62 24.57
N ALA A 111 0.30 19.02 25.74
CA ALA A 111 -0.09 17.62 25.85
C ALA A 111 -1.42 17.32 25.15
N ALA A 112 -2.45 18.16 25.35
CA ALA A 112 -3.75 18.01 24.69
C ALA A 112 -3.63 18.12 23.16
N ASN A 113 -2.80 19.07 22.69
CA ASN A 113 -2.55 19.25 21.26
C ASN A 113 -1.73 18.08 20.68
N ALA A 114 -0.73 17.59 21.39
CA ALA A 114 0.07 16.43 20.99
C ALA A 114 -0.78 15.16 20.88
N TRP A 115 -1.68 14.94 21.83
CA TRP A 115 -2.65 13.83 21.78
C TRP A 115 -3.53 13.89 20.52
N THR A 116 -4.09 15.07 20.25
CA THR A 116 -4.96 15.29 19.07
C THR A 116 -4.20 15.05 17.76
N ARG A 117 -2.98 15.60 17.63
CA ARG A 117 -2.12 15.39 16.46
C ARG A 117 -1.73 13.92 16.30
N SER A 118 -1.36 13.25 17.38
CA SER A 118 -1.01 11.83 17.35
C SER A 118 -2.14 10.95 16.82
N MET A 119 -3.38 11.20 17.25
CA MET A 119 -4.55 10.50 16.71
C MET A 119 -4.73 10.76 15.21
N GLN A 120 -4.62 12.01 14.77
CA GLN A 120 -4.76 12.40 13.36
C GLN A 120 -3.67 11.77 12.48
N ASP A 121 -2.42 11.84 12.92
CA ASP A 121 -1.28 11.27 12.19
C ASP A 121 -1.38 9.74 12.12
N SER A 122 -1.83 9.08 13.19
CA SER A 122 -2.01 7.62 13.22
C SER A 122 -3.06 7.18 12.19
N TRP A 123 -4.17 7.94 12.09
CA TRP A 123 -5.22 7.68 11.12
C TRP A 123 -4.78 7.93 9.68
N ALA A 124 -4.04 9.02 9.47
CA ALA A 124 -3.46 9.36 8.17
C ALA A 124 -2.44 8.30 7.73
N MET A 125 -1.57 7.85 8.64
CA MET A 125 -0.57 6.82 8.37
C MET A 125 -1.22 5.47 8.04
N GLY A 126 -2.22 5.06 8.81
CA GLY A 126 -2.98 3.83 8.52
C GLY A 126 -3.64 3.88 7.14
N THR A 127 -4.26 5.01 6.78
CA THR A 127 -4.88 5.22 5.46
C THR A 127 -3.83 5.16 4.34
N ALA A 128 -2.68 5.82 4.53
CA ALA A 128 -1.60 5.83 3.55
C ALA A 128 -0.98 4.44 3.34
N MET A 129 -0.84 3.64 4.41
CA MET A 129 -0.35 2.26 4.31
C MET A 129 -1.33 1.35 3.57
N LEU A 130 -2.64 1.42 3.87
CA LEU A 130 -3.66 0.66 3.16
C LEU A 130 -3.72 1.01 1.67
N LYS A 131 -3.62 2.31 1.37
CA LYS A 131 -3.54 2.78 -0.01
C LYS A 131 -2.30 2.25 -0.72
N LEU A 132 -1.13 2.33 -0.08
CA LEU A 132 0.12 1.81 -0.66
C LEU A 132 0.02 0.31 -0.94
N GLN A 133 -0.52 -0.47 -0.01
CA GLN A 133 -0.73 -1.91 -0.22
C GLN A 133 -1.64 -2.17 -1.44
N THR A 134 -2.74 -1.42 -1.55
CA THR A 134 -3.69 -1.55 -2.66
C THR A 134 -3.05 -1.16 -4.00
N ASP A 135 -2.37 -0.01 -4.04
CA ASP A 135 -1.69 0.50 -5.23
C ASP A 135 -0.55 -0.45 -5.66
N ALA A 136 0.19 -1.00 -4.70
CA ALA A 136 1.27 -1.95 -4.98
C ALA A 136 0.77 -3.29 -5.51
N LEU A 137 -0.42 -3.75 -5.11
CA LEU A 137 -1.02 -4.98 -5.62
C LEU A 137 -1.70 -4.80 -6.98
N GLN A 138 -2.01 -3.56 -7.37
CA GLN A 138 -2.78 -3.31 -8.59
C GLN A 138 -2.13 -3.88 -9.87
N PRO A 139 -0.82 -3.72 -10.14
CA PRO A 139 -0.23 -4.30 -11.35
C PRO A 139 -0.42 -5.82 -11.46
N ILE A 140 -0.35 -6.52 -10.32
CA ILE A 140 -0.57 -7.97 -10.24
C ILE A 140 -2.05 -8.31 -10.48
N HIS A 141 -2.98 -7.57 -9.86
CA HIS A 141 -4.43 -7.73 -10.10
C HIS A 141 -4.79 -7.48 -11.58
N ALA A 142 -4.28 -6.40 -12.16
CA ALA A 142 -4.49 -6.07 -13.57
C ALA A 142 -3.96 -7.17 -14.50
N ALA A 143 -2.76 -7.68 -14.25
CA ALA A 143 -2.18 -8.76 -15.05
C ALA A 143 -2.99 -10.06 -14.91
N ALA A 144 -3.36 -10.45 -13.69
CA ALA A 144 -4.15 -11.66 -13.45
C ALA A 144 -5.52 -11.59 -14.13
N THR A 145 -6.23 -10.46 -14.01
CA THR A 145 -7.56 -10.28 -14.61
C THR A 145 -7.50 -10.17 -16.14
N ALA A 146 -6.49 -9.51 -16.70
CA ALA A 146 -6.27 -9.47 -18.15
C ALA A 146 -5.95 -10.87 -18.70
N ASN A 147 -5.09 -11.63 -18.03
CA ASN A 147 -4.75 -12.99 -18.41
C ASN A 147 -5.96 -13.92 -18.32
N ALA A 148 -6.75 -13.84 -17.25
CA ALA A 148 -7.98 -14.62 -17.12
C ALA A 148 -8.97 -14.34 -18.26
N ARG A 149 -9.10 -13.07 -18.70
CA ARG A 149 -9.94 -12.70 -19.85
C ARG A 149 -9.40 -13.21 -21.18
N ARG A 150 -8.08 -13.13 -21.39
CA ARG A 150 -7.42 -13.63 -22.60
C ARG A 150 -7.56 -15.14 -22.73
N LEU A 151 -7.32 -15.86 -21.63
CA LEU A 151 -7.31 -17.33 -21.56
C LEU A 151 -8.70 -17.97 -21.61
N LYS A 152 -9.77 -17.18 -21.46
CA LYS A 152 -11.16 -17.60 -21.70
C LYS A 152 -11.56 -17.55 -23.18
N ARG A 153 -10.80 -16.84 -24.01
CA ARG A 153 -10.97 -16.82 -25.48
C ARG A 153 -10.27 -18.04 -26.07
#